data_AF-A0A9P5IJP9-F1
#
_entry.id   AF-A0A9P5IJP9-F1
#
_cell.length_a   1.000
_cell.length_b   1.000
_cell.length_c   1.000
_cell.angle_alpha   90.00
_cell.angle_beta   90.00
_cell.angle_gamma   90.00
#
_symmetry.space_group_name_H-M   'P 1'
#
loop_
_entity.id
_entity.type
_entity.pdbx_description
1 polymer ?
#
loop_
_entity_poly.entity_id
_entity_poly.type
_entity_poly.pdbx_seq_one_letter_code
_entity_poly.pdbx_strand_id
1 'polypeptide(L)'
;MSTHSTPYSSISTPATLVHDGAIHDFEDPRHEYQTPPASIMSNSEHLLICTACGTQFDAEDRSILTRCRICDDPRQFVPPSGQAFTTLAALKAGGQYKNQWKQLDNDDRFWNIWTEPKFAIGQRAVLIKTPLGNVLWDCITYMDDETVDWIHGLGELAAIVISHPHYYTTHLDWAETFDCPVYLSWEDKSWLNRLDRMGKARTFIEGKEEELEIRGEKTGVKMLKLGGHFPGSLVCLAHERLLVADTLVTTPSALGDWSKGPGGGKNTRPDGMNSYAFMWSIPNMIPLSADEVAGMWEVLKPHSFSSTHGAFVGTDVVDGSNGSEKGVKQRVLESMQIQVRRMGWNNHVFLKENLDEQEEEVL
;
A
#
# COMPACT_ATOMS: atom_id res chain seq x y z
N MET A 1 -9.18 -61.94 19.78
CA MET A 1 -8.34 -61.94 21.01
C MET A 1 -6.91 -61.92 20.52
N SER A 2 -6.30 -60.73 20.45
CA SER A 2 -5.40 -60.18 21.50
C SER A 2 -3.98 -60.72 21.27
N THR A 3 -2.91 -59.93 21.15
CA THR A 3 -2.61 -58.61 21.72
C THR A 3 -1.52 -57.91 20.92
N HIS A 4 -1.67 -56.58 20.78
CA HIS A 4 -0.58 -55.64 20.55
C HIS A 4 0.47 -55.71 21.67
N SER A 5 1.73 -55.43 21.31
CA SER A 5 2.73 -54.92 22.26
C SER A 5 3.63 -53.94 21.51
N THR A 6 3.64 -52.70 22.00
CA THR A 6 4.56 -51.62 21.66
C THR A 6 5.98 -51.93 22.12
N PRO A 7 6.98 -51.19 21.60
CA PRO A 7 7.62 -50.24 22.51
C PRO A 7 7.86 -48.85 21.91
N TYR A 8 7.82 -47.89 22.83
CA TYR A 8 8.11 -46.48 22.69
C TYR A 8 9.59 -46.18 22.41
N SER A 9 9.80 -44.96 21.91
CA SER A 9 10.94 -44.06 22.12
C SER A 9 12.05 -44.06 21.07
N SER A 10 11.94 -43.14 20.12
CA SER A 10 13.11 -42.47 19.53
C SER A 10 12.91 -40.96 19.67
N ILE A 11 13.78 -40.37 20.48
CA ILE A 11 13.98 -38.94 20.71
C ILE A 11 14.23 -38.26 19.35
N SER A 12 13.37 -37.30 18.97
CA SER A 12 13.64 -36.46 17.79
C SER A 12 14.70 -35.43 18.16
N THR A 13 15.85 -35.55 17.51
CA THR A 13 16.94 -34.58 17.53
C THR A 13 16.42 -33.22 17.02
N PRO A 14 16.86 -32.08 17.58
CA PRO A 14 16.49 -30.77 17.04
C PRO A 14 17.03 -30.65 15.62
N ALA A 15 16.19 -30.18 14.70
CA ALA A 15 16.60 -29.85 13.35
C ALA A 15 17.72 -28.82 13.42
N THR A 16 18.93 -29.24 13.04
CA THR A 16 20.07 -28.35 12.84
C THR A 16 19.67 -27.32 11.80
N LEU A 17 19.64 -26.05 12.20
CA LEU A 17 19.55 -24.91 11.29
C LEU A 17 20.70 -25.02 10.29
N VAL A 18 20.38 -25.41 9.07
CA VAL A 18 21.29 -25.24 7.93
C VAL A 18 21.32 -23.74 7.67
N HIS A 19 22.42 -23.10 8.09
CA HIS A 19 22.76 -21.76 7.65
C HIS A 19 23.04 -21.84 6.15
N ASP A 20 21.99 -21.68 5.34
CA ASP A 20 22.13 -21.58 3.90
C ASP A 20 22.59 -20.16 3.57
N GLY A 21 23.83 -20.03 3.10
CA GLY A 21 24.46 -18.75 2.75
C GLY A 21 23.82 -18.02 1.56
N ALA A 22 22.72 -18.55 1.03
CA ALA A 22 21.99 -18.03 -0.13
C ALA A 22 20.95 -16.94 0.20
N ILE A 23 20.64 -16.68 1.48
CA ILE A 23 19.64 -15.65 1.87
C ILE A 23 20.14 -14.22 1.60
N HIS A 24 21.45 -14.02 1.36
CA HIS A 24 22.05 -12.69 1.21
C HIS A 24 22.28 -12.22 -0.24
N ASP A 25 22.07 -13.05 -1.27
CA ASP A 25 22.25 -12.63 -2.68
C ASP A 25 21.07 -11.78 -3.21
N PHE A 26 20.02 -11.57 -2.42
CA PHE A 26 18.83 -10.79 -2.79
C PHE A 26 18.93 -9.31 -2.43
N GLU A 27 19.93 -8.95 -1.62
CA GLU A 27 20.20 -7.60 -1.14
C GLU A 27 21.54 -7.12 -1.68
N ASP A 28 21.68 -7.00 -3.00
CA ASP A 28 22.64 -6.02 -3.54
C ASP A 28 21.92 -4.66 -3.51
N PRO A 29 22.07 -3.85 -2.43
CA PRO A 29 21.56 -2.50 -2.45
C PRO A 29 22.21 -1.80 -3.64
N ARG A 30 21.40 -1.52 -4.66
CA ARG A 30 21.74 -0.51 -5.68
C ARG A 30 21.70 0.88 -5.04
N HIS A 31 22.54 1.09 -4.05
CA HIS A 31 22.83 2.35 -3.40
C HIS A 31 24.32 2.60 -3.60
N GLU A 32 24.67 3.80 -4.03
CA GLU A 32 26.08 4.17 -4.32
C GLU A 32 26.96 4.29 -3.06
N TYR A 33 26.44 3.95 -1.87
CA TYR A 33 27.14 4.05 -0.59
C TYR A 33 27.21 2.71 0.13
N GLN A 34 28.32 2.45 0.81
CA GLN A 34 28.52 1.23 1.58
C GLN A 34 27.58 1.22 2.80
N THR A 35 26.74 0.19 2.90
CA THR A 35 25.93 -0.06 4.07
C THR A 35 26.83 -0.48 5.25
N PRO A 36 26.77 0.18 6.42
CA PRO A 36 27.58 -0.22 7.57
C PRO A 36 27.30 -1.67 8.01
N PRO A 37 28.29 -2.41 8.54
CA PRO A 37 28.06 -3.74 9.08
C PRO A 37 27.19 -3.69 10.35
N ALA A 38 26.41 -4.76 10.58
CA ALA A 38 25.40 -4.83 11.64
C ALA A 38 25.93 -4.56 13.06
N SER A 39 27.21 -4.80 13.32
CA SER A 39 27.85 -4.59 14.63
C SER A 39 28.16 -3.13 14.98
N ILE A 40 27.88 -2.17 14.10
CA ILE A 40 28.27 -0.76 14.24
C ILE A 40 27.07 0.19 14.34
N MET A 41 25.83 -0.28 14.10
CA MET A 41 24.69 0.63 13.96
C MET A 41 24.00 0.96 15.28
N SER A 42 23.58 2.22 15.40
CA SER A 42 22.77 2.73 16.50
C SER A 42 21.31 2.26 16.39
N ASN A 43 20.50 2.61 17.40
CA ASN A 43 19.04 2.50 17.38
C ASN A 43 18.48 3.04 16.04
N SER A 44 17.59 2.28 15.37
CA SER A 44 17.04 2.64 14.05
C SER A 44 16.35 4.00 14.03
N GLU A 45 15.97 4.52 15.21
CA GLU A 45 15.44 5.86 15.36
C GLU A 45 16.39 6.99 14.90
N HIS A 46 17.69 6.73 14.80
CA HIS A 46 18.69 7.69 14.31
C HIS A 46 18.97 7.58 12.80
N LEU A 47 18.33 6.64 12.11
CA LEU A 47 18.48 6.51 10.67
C LEU A 47 17.80 7.67 9.93
N LEU A 48 18.44 8.06 8.83
CA LEU A 48 18.00 9.18 8.02
C LEU A 48 16.70 8.85 7.30
N ILE A 49 15.76 9.78 7.42
CA ILE A 49 14.44 9.77 6.80
C ILE A 49 14.35 10.99 5.89
N CYS A 50 14.04 10.77 4.61
CA CYS A 50 13.81 11.88 3.71
C CYS A 50 12.56 12.67 4.13
N THR A 51 12.68 13.99 4.33
CA THR A 51 11.55 14.82 4.78
C THR A 51 10.47 15.00 3.72
N ALA A 52 10.75 14.68 2.45
CA ALA A 52 9.82 14.81 1.34
C ALA A 52 8.96 13.55 1.13
N CYS A 53 9.59 12.37 1.01
CA CYS A 53 8.88 11.11 0.77
C CYS A 53 8.69 10.26 2.02
N GLY A 54 9.39 10.55 3.12
CA GLY A 54 9.25 9.82 4.38
C GLY A 54 9.93 8.45 4.40
N THR A 55 10.66 8.07 3.34
CA THR A 55 11.44 6.83 3.29
C THR A 55 12.67 6.93 4.18
N GLN A 56 12.90 5.88 4.97
CA GLN A 56 14.09 5.70 5.80
C GLN A 56 15.20 4.95 5.05
N PHE A 57 16.45 5.23 5.39
CA PHE A 57 17.65 4.70 4.74
C PHE A 57 18.59 4.10 5.78
N ASP A 58 19.38 3.09 5.40
CA ASP A 58 20.45 2.54 6.27
C ASP A 58 21.69 3.45 6.33
N ALA A 59 21.48 4.70 6.74
CA ALA A 59 22.51 5.70 6.93
C ALA A 59 22.11 6.62 8.08
N GLU A 60 23.05 6.92 8.98
CA GLU A 60 22.88 7.90 10.06
C GLU A 60 23.56 9.24 9.71
N ASP A 61 24.53 9.21 8.80
CA ASP A 61 25.35 10.36 8.42
C ASP A 61 24.91 10.96 7.07
N ARG A 62 24.61 12.26 7.07
CA ARG A 62 24.23 13.02 5.87
C ARG A 62 25.40 13.17 4.88
N SER A 63 26.65 12.99 5.33
CA SER A 63 27.83 13.03 4.47
C SER A 63 27.87 11.85 3.49
N ILE A 64 27.31 10.69 3.86
CA ILE A 64 27.26 9.48 3.03
C ILE A 64 25.99 9.42 2.18
N LEU A 65 24.83 9.71 2.77
CA LEU A 65 23.56 9.74 2.05
C LEU A 65 23.35 11.16 1.56
N THR A 66 23.85 11.48 0.36
CA THR A 66 23.73 12.84 -0.23
C THR A 66 22.43 13.04 -1.00
N ARG A 67 21.80 11.96 -1.46
CA ARG A 67 20.54 12.00 -2.23
C ARG A 67 19.54 10.92 -1.79
N CYS A 68 18.26 11.25 -1.86
CA CYS A 68 17.13 10.37 -1.69
C CYS A 68 16.76 9.81 -3.07
N ARG A 69 17.13 8.55 -3.32
CA ARG A 69 16.85 7.92 -4.62
C ARG A 69 15.35 7.76 -4.92
N ILE A 70 14.50 7.75 -3.90
CA ILE A 70 13.04 7.72 -4.08
C ILE A 70 12.54 9.07 -4.62
N CYS A 71 13.08 10.19 -4.14
CA CYS A 71 12.77 11.51 -4.68
C CYS A 71 13.44 11.79 -6.03
N ASP A 72 14.53 11.08 -6.34
CA ASP A 72 15.17 11.13 -7.66
C ASP A 72 14.52 10.19 -8.69
N ASP A 73 13.65 9.28 -8.27
CA ASP A 73 12.82 8.52 -9.19
C ASP A 73 11.89 9.49 -9.94
N PRO A 74 11.80 9.42 -11.28
CA PRO A 74 10.96 10.32 -12.07
C PRO A 74 9.45 10.20 -11.78
N ARG A 75 9.05 9.22 -10.96
CA ARG A 75 7.69 9.11 -10.43
C ARG A 75 7.43 10.04 -9.25
N GLN A 76 8.48 10.59 -8.67
CA GLN A 76 8.46 11.52 -7.55
C GLN A 76 9.13 12.84 -7.95
N PHE A 77 9.40 13.71 -6.98
CA PHE A 77 10.08 14.98 -7.17
C PHE A 77 10.99 15.32 -6.00
N VAL A 78 11.94 16.22 -6.26
CA VAL A 78 12.71 16.93 -5.23
C VAL A 78 11.98 18.25 -4.92
N PRO A 79 11.69 18.56 -3.64
CA PRO A 79 11.03 19.81 -3.29
C PRO A 79 11.83 21.06 -3.71
N PRO A 80 11.17 22.23 -3.89
CA PRO A 80 11.87 23.48 -4.19
C PRO A 80 12.94 23.89 -3.16
N SER A 81 12.80 23.44 -1.91
CA SER A 81 13.80 23.63 -0.85
C SER A 81 15.07 22.77 -1.02
N GLY A 82 15.09 21.87 -2.00
CA GLY A 82 16.06 20.79 -2.11
C GLY A 82 15.72 19.61 -1.19
N GLN A 83 16.56 18.58 -1.24
CA GLN A 83 16.41 17.39 -0.42
C GLN A 83 16.93 17.63 1.00
N ALA A 84 16.13 17.24 1.99
CA ALA A 84 16.47 17.28 3.40
C ALA A 84 16.13 15.95 4.08
N PHE A 85 16.77 15.71 5.21
CA PHE A 85 16.64 14.48 5.99
C PHE A 85 16.45 14.82 7.46
N THR A 86 15.73 13.95 8.15
CA THR A 86 15.49 13.96 9.60
C THR A 86 15.69 12.53 10.13
N THR A 87 15.34 12.27 11.38
CA THR A 87 15.34 10.94 12.01
C THR A 87 14.09 10.78 12.85
N LEU A 88 13.67 9.54 13.17
CA LEU A 88 12.53 9.32 14.08
C LEU A 88 12.80 9.97 15.45
N ALA A 89 14.02 9.83 15.97
CA ALA A 89 14.43 10.47 17.22
C ALA A 89 14.23 11.99 17.19
N ALA A 90 14.60 12.65 16.09
CA ALA A 90 14.40 14.09 15.93
C ALA A 90 12.90 14.46 15.79
N LEU A 91 12.11 13.65 15.08
CA LEU A 91 10.67 13.86 14.95
C LEU A 91 9.96 13.75 16.31
N LYS A 92 10.29 12.73 17.11
CA LYS A 92 9.77 12.55 18.47
C LYS A 92 10.21 13.67 19.41
N ALA A 93 11.49 14.02 19.40
CA ALA A 93 12.03 15.09 20.25
C ALA A 93 11.44 16.48 19.94
N GLY A 94 11.03 16.73 18.69
CA GLY A 94 10.33 17.95 18.32
C GLY A 94 8.95 18.10 18.96
N GLY A 95 8.31 16.99 19.36
CA GLY A 95 7.02 16.97 20.08
C GLY A 95 5.82 17.53 19.31
N GLN A 96 5.99 17.85 18.03
CA GLN A 96 4.98 18.50 17.20
C GLN A 96 4.13 17.51 16.41
N TYR A 97 4.61 16.29 16.18
CA TYR A 97 3.91 15.28 15.40
C TYR A 97 3.17 14.31 16.33
N LYS A 98 1.95 13.96 15.94
CA LYS A 98 1.13 12.95 16.57
C LYS A 98 0.35 12.20 15.51
N ASN A 99 0.29 10.88 15.61
CA ASN A 99 -0.63 10.14 14.79
C ASN A 99 -2.07 10.28 15.30
N GLN A 100 -2.99 10.41 14.37
CA GLN A 100 -4.44 10.44 14.58
C GLN A 100 -5.03 9.18 13.98
N TRP A 101 -6.18 8.74 14.50
CA TRP A 101 -6.92 7.64 13.94
C TRP A 101 -8.44 7.84 13.99
N LYS A 102 -9.14 7.24 13.02
CA LYS A 102 -10.61 7.33 12.93
C LYS A 102 -11.19 6.16 12.14
N GLN A 103 -12.32 5.63 12.61
CA GLN A 103 -13.08 4.62 11.85
C GLN A 103 -13.45 5.12 10.46
N LEU A 104 -13.33 4.24 9.48
CA LEU A 104 -13.77 4.47 8.10
C LEU A 104 -15.28 4.21 8.01
N ASP A 105 -16.07 5.22 7.69
CA ASP A 105 -17.54 5.15 7.58
C ASP A 105 -18.26 4.55 8.82
N ASN A 106 -17.70 4.72 10.03
CA ASN A 106 -18.16 4.09 11.28
C ASN A 106 -18.17 2.53 11.24
N ASP A 107 -17.42 1.93 10.32
CA ASP A 107 -17.19 0.50 10.26
C ASP A 107 -16.05 0.15 11.22
N ASP A 108 -16.35 -0.62 12.26
CA ASP A 108 -15.38 -0.94 13.31
C ASP A 108 -14.25 -1.86 12.84
N ARG A 109 -14.40 -2.46 11.65
CA ARG A 109 -13.38 -3.27 10.97
C ARG A 109 -12.29 -2.43 10.30
N PHE A 110 -12.49 -1.13 10.08
CA PHE A 110 -11.56 -0.29 9.33
C PHE A 110 -11.20 0.99 10.08
N TRP A 111 -9.91 1.24 10.27
CA TRP A 111 -9.40 2.45 10.92
C TRP A 111 -8.36 3.14 10.06
N ASN A 112 -8.57 4.43 9.80
CA ASN A 112 -7.58 5.30 9.20
C ASN A 112 -6.55 5.70 10.25
N ILE A 113 -5.27 5.76 9.88
CA ILE A 113 -4.17 6.25 10.73
C ILE A 113 -3.34 7.23 9.91
N TRP A 114 -3.12 8.45 10.41
CA TRP A 114 -2.32 9.47 9.70
C TRP A 114 -1.57 10.38 10.67
N THR A 115 -0.52 11.06 10.22
CA THR A 115 0.29 11.95 11.06
C THR A 115 -0.17 13.41 10.94
N GLU A 116 -0.34 14.09 12.08
CA GLU A 116 -0.59 15.53 12.18
C GLU A 116 0.48 16.25 13.01
N PRO A 117 0.98 17.42 12.56
CA PRO A 117 0.85 18.00 11.23
C PRO A 117 1.33 17.07 10.12
N LYS A 118 0.89 17.31 8.89
CA LYS A 118 1.32 16.53 7.72
C LYS A 118 2.85 16.41 7.68
N PHE A 119 3.34 15.18 7.63
CA PHE A 119 4.75 14.85 7.43
C PHE A 119 4.95 14.13 6.10
N ALA A 120 6.02 14.47 5.37
CA ALA A 120 6.34 13.89 4.07
C ALA A 120 5.13 13.91 3.10
N ILE A 121 4.81 12.77 2.47
CA ILE A 121 3.68 12.66 1.53
C ILE A 121 2.35 12.93 2.25
N GLY A 122 2.23 12.54 3.51
CA GLY A 122 1.02 12.74 4.32
C GLY A 122 -0.09 11.74 4.02
N GLN A 123 0.27 10.55 3.53
CA GLN A 123 -0.65 9.44 3.32
C GLN A 123 -1.23 8.95 4.65
N ARG A 124 -2.35 8.23 4.57
CA ARG A 124 -2.87 7.42 5.68
C ARG A 124 -2.47 5.96 5.48
N ALA A 125 -2.32 5.24 6.59
CA ALA A 125 -2.46 3.79 6.61
C ALA A 125 -3.89 3.41 6.98
N VAL A 126 -4.33 2.21 6.61
CA VAL A 126 -5.66 1.68 6.97
C VAL A 126 -5.50 0.35 7.68
N LEU A 127 -5.87 0.29 8.96
CA LEU A 127 -5.94 -0.95 9.72
C LEU A 127 -7.25 -1.66 9.41
N ILE A 128 -7.16 -2.93 9.00
CA ILE A 128 -8.25 -3.83 8.65
C ILE A 128 -8.30 -4.93 9.70
N LYS A 129 -9.42 -5.03 10.43
CA LYS A 129 -9.62 -6.09 11.42
C LYS A 129 -10.06 -7.37 10.71
N THR A 130 -9.37 -8.46 10.98
CA THR A 130 -9.76 -9.81 10.55
C THR A 130 -9.88 -10.73 11.76
N PRO A 131 -10.62 -11.85 11.68
CA PRO A 131 -10.63 -12.85 12.74
C PRO A 131 -9.26 -13.46 13.07
N LEU A 132 -8.28 -13.33 12.18
CA LEU A 132 -6.94 -13.91 12.31
C LEU A 132 -5.88 -12.91 12.81
N GLY A 133 -6.27 -11.65 13.07
CA GLY A 133 -5.40 -10.55 13.45
C GLY A 133 -5.59 -9.33 12.55
N ASN A 134 -5.08 -8.17 12.95
CA ASN A 134 -5.26 -6.95 12.15
C ASN A 134 -4.20 -6.86 11.04
N VAL A 135 -4.60 -6.34 9.88
CA VAL A 135 -3.74 -6.11 8.72
C VAL A 135 -3.60 -4.60 8.53
N LEU A 136 -2.39 -4.09 8.41
CA LEU A 136 -2.16 -2.69 8.08
C LEU A 136 -1.94 -2.55 6.57
N TRP A 137 -2.86 -1.85 5.88
CA TRP A 137 -2.69 -1.45 4.49
C TRP A 137 -1.93 -0.12 4.42
N ASP A 138 -0.84 -0.11 3.64
CA ASP A 138 0.17 0.92 3.58
C ASP A 138 0.85 1.21 4.93
N CYS A 139 1.85 2.10 4.92
CA CYS A 139 2.60 2.47 6.10
C CYS A 139 2.84 3.98 6.14
N ILE A 140 2.93 4.54 7.35
CA ILE A 140 3.24 5.95 7.60
C ILE A 140 4.60 6.06 8.29
N THR A 141 5.26 7.22 8.15
CA THR A 141 6.63 7.37 8.64
C THR A 141 6.73 7.54 10.15
N TYR A 142 5.86 8.35 10.73
CA TYR A 142 5.93 8.67 12.16
C TYR A 142 5.24 7.58 12.99
N MET A 143 5.87 7.21 14.11
CA MET A 143 5.35 6.23 15.06
C MET A 143 5.63 6.74 16.47
N ASP A 144 4.57 6.86 17.27
CA ASP A 144 4.61 7.27 18.67
C ASP A 144 4.03 6.16 19.56
N ASP A 145 4.37 6.20 20.86
CA ASP A 145 3.98 5.16 21.81
C ASP A 145 2.45 5.07 21.97
N GLU A 146 1.74 6.20 21.85
CA GLU A 146 0.27 6.25 21.93
C GLU A 146 -0.39 5.46 20.79
N THR A 147 0.17 5.55 19.58
CA THR A 147 -0.28 4.74 18.43
C THR A 147 -0.03 3.26 18.68
N VAL A 148 1.15 2.91 19.18
CA VAL A 148 1.54 1.52 19.46
C VAL A 148 0.60 0.91 20.50
N ASP A 149 0.40 1.60 21.63
CA ASP A 149 -0.51 1.17 22.70
C ASP A 149 -1.95 1.03 22.20
N TRP A 150 -2.41 1.96 21.36
CA TRP A 150 -3.75 1.90 20.77
C TRP A 150 -3.92 0.69 19.84
N ILE A 151 -2.95 0.40 18.97
CA ILE A 151 -2.97 -0.77 18.08
C ILE A 151 -2.92 -2.07 18.90
N HIS A 152 -2.09 -2.14 19.95
CA HIS A 152 -2.08 -3.29 20.87
C HIS A 152 -3.46 -3.50 21.52
N GLY A 153 -4.11 -2.41 21.95
CA GLY A 153 -5.48 -2.45 22.47
C GLY A 153 -6.54 -2.95 21.48
N LEU A 154 -6.27 -2.91 20.18
CA LEU A 154 -7.12 -3.43 19.11
C LEU A 154 -6.82 -4.88 18.71
N GLY A 155 -5.83 -5.53 19.33
CA GLY A 155 -5.43 -6.91 19.03
C GLY A 155 -4.19 -7.06 18.14
N GLU A 156 -3.29 -6.05 18.17
CA GLU A 156 -1.99 -6.02 17.49
C GLU A 156 -2.07 -6.14 15.95
N LEU A 157 -0.92 -6.05 15.26
CA LEU A 157 -0.83 -6.32 13.82
C LEU A 157 -0.34 -7.75 13.59
N ALA A 158 -0.98 -8.45 12.67
CA ALA A 158 -0.53 -9.75 12.20
C ALA A 158 0.15 -9.68 10.84
N ALA A 159 -0.04 -8.59 10.09
CA ALA A 159 0.67 -8.32 8.84
C ALA A 159 0.60 -6.82 8.48
N ILE A 160 1.60 -6.36 7.75
CA ILE A 160 1.59 -5.08 7.02
C ILE A 160 1.64 -5.39 5.54
N VAL A 161 0.86 -4.73 4.71
CA VAL A 161 0.96 -4.84 3.24
C VAL A 161 1.09 -3.44 2.66
N ILE A 162 2.12 -3.21 1.85
CA ILE A 162 2.40 -1.87 1.32
C ILE A 162 2.20 -1.85 -0.18
N SER A 163 1.42 -0.87 -0.65
CA SER A 163 0.98 -0.77 -2.04
C SER A 163 2.14 -0.63 -3.03
N HIS A 164 3.11 0.24 -2.73
CA HIS A 164 4.21 0.58 -3.64
C HIS A 164 5.35 1.34 -2.92
N PRO A 165 6.52 1.54 -3.55
CA PRO A 165 7.73 2.07 -2.92
C PRO A 165 7.63 3.40 -2.17
N HIS A 166 6.74 4.32 -2.56
CA HIS A 166 6.63 5.60 -1.87
C HIS A 166 6.16 5.45 -0.42
N TYR A 167 5.44 4.37 -0.09
CA TYR A 167 4.88 4.14 1.23
C TYR A 167 5.67 3.10 2.04
N TYR A 168 6.88 2.73 1.61
CA TYR A 168 7.78 1.87 2.40
C TYR A 168 8.23 2.56 3.70
N THR A 169 8.25 3.89 3.74
CA THR A 169 8.44 4.71 4.96
C THR A 169 9.49 4.15 5.95
N THR A 170 9.04 3.80 7.16
CA THR A 170 9.76 3.19 8.29
C THR A 170 9.24 1.77 8.54
N HIS A 171 8.82 1.05 7.48
CA HIS A 171 8.15 -0.26 7.59
C HIS A 171 8.90 -1.29 8.44
N LEU A 172 10.24 -1.28 8.46
CA LEU A 172 11.01 -2.20 9.31
C LEU A 172 10.87 -1.87 10.79
N ASP A 173 10.77 -0.59 11.15
CA ASP A 173 10.55 -0.18 12.54
C ASP A 173 9.13 -0.58 12.98
N TRP A 174 8.13 -0.45 12.08
CA TRP A 174 6.78 -0.97 12.32
C TRP A 174 6.76 -2.50 12.47
N ALA A 175 7.45 -3.22 11.57
CA ALA A 175 7.53 -4.68 11.61
C ALA A 175 8.19 -5.19 12.89
N GLU A 176 9.28 -4.54 13.33
CA GLU A 176 9.96 -4.85 14.58
C GLU A 176 9.06 -4.55 15.80
N THR A 177 8.36 -3.42 15.80
CA THR A 177 7.50 -3.00 16.91
C THR A 177 6.32 -3.96 17.13
N PHE A 178 5.70 -4.44 16.05
CA PHE A 178 4.53 -5.32 16.13
C PHE A 178 4.84 -6.80 15.87
N ASP A 179 6.13 -7.16 15.74
CA ASP A 179 6.64 -8.50 15.41
C ASP A 179 5.82 -9.20 14.30
N CYS A 180 5.60 -8.50 13.18
CA CYS A 180 4.77 -8.98 12.08
C CYS A 180 5.45 -8.83 10.71
N PRO A 181 5.12 -9.69 9.73
CA PRO A 181 5.68 -9.60 8.39
C PRO A 181 5.13 -8.42 7.59
N VAL A 182 5.97 -7.88 6.72
CA VAL A 182 5.66 -6.86 5.72
C VAL A 182 5.62 -7.50 4.34
N TYR A 183 4.45 -7.51 3.72
CA TYR A 183 4.24 -7.98 2.37
C TYR A 183 4.45 -6.85 1.37
N LEU A 184 5.35 -7.08 0.43
CA LEU A 184 5.71 -6.15 -0.64
C LEU A 184 5.61 -6.84 -1.98
N SER A 185 5.45 -6.08 -3.05
CA SER A 185 5.50 -6.66 -4.39
C SER A 185 6.93 -7.05 -4.80
N TRP A 186 7.10 -8.23 -5.41
CA TRP A 186 8.41 -8.73 -5.84
C TRP A 186 9.13 -7.78 -6.82
N GLU A 187 8.39 -7.22 -7.76
CA GLU A 187 8.92 -6.33 -8.80
C GLU A 187 9.48 -5.03 -8.19
N ASP A 188 8.95 -4.63 -7.03
CA ASP A 188 9.26 -3.36 -6.38
C ASP A 188 10.45 -3.46 -5.39
N LYS A 189 11.05 -4.66 -5.24
CA LYS A 189 12.17 -4.88 -4.32
C LYS A 189 13.37 -3.97 -4.58
N SER A 190 13.60 -3.55 -5.83
CA SER A 190 14.73 -2.68 -6.15
C SER A 190 14.66 -1.29 -5.54
N TRP A 191 13.49 -0.87 -5.03
CA TRP A 191 13.31 0.40 -4.37
C TRP A 191 13.47 0.33 -2.85
N LEU A 192 13.75 -0.84 -2.24
CA LEU A 192 14.05 -0.99 -0.82
C LEU A 192 15.30 -0.23 -0.36
N ASN A 193 15.18 0.70 0.58
CA ASN A 193 16.29 1.55 1.07
C ASN A 193 16.92 1.10 2.39
N ARG A 194 16.39 0.02 2.97
CA ARG A 194 16.91 -0.61 4.17
C ARG A 194 17.03 -2.12 3.98
N LEU A 195 18.16 -2.66 4.43
CA LEU A 195 18.41 -4.07 4.58
C LEU A 195 17.54 -4.62 5.72
N ASP A 196 16.86 -5.72 5.45
CA ASP A 196 16.22 -6.52 6.48
C ASP A 196 17.29 -7.48 6.96
N ARG A 197 18.16 -6.99 7.85
CA ARG A 197 19.40 -7.68 8.23
C ARG A 197 19.16 -9.07 8.82
N MET A 198 18.01 -9.28 9.44
CA MET A 198 17.61 -10.57 10.00
C MET A 198 16.86 -11.43 8.98
N GLY A 199 16.45 -10.87 7.83
CA GLY A 199 15.69 -11.52 6.77
C GLY A 199 14.34 -12.06 7.23
N LYS A 200 13.77 -11.48 8.30
CA LYS A 200 12.54 -12.00 8.94
C LYS A 200 11.32 -11.12 8.75
N ALA A 201 11.52 -9.85 8.38
CA ALA A 201 10.44 -8.88 8.30
C ALA A 201 9.72 -8.95 6.95
N ARG A 202 10.45 -9.07 5.83
CA ARG A 202 9.83 -8.95 4.50
C ARG A 202 9.40 -10.27 3.89
N THR A 203 8.22 -10.26 3.27
CA THR A 203 7.70 -11.31 2.38
C THR A 203 7.30 -10.68 1.05
N PHE A 204 7.46 -11.40 -0.06
CA PHE A 204 7.19 -10.88 -1.40
C PHE A 204 6.00 -11.55 -2.08
N ILE A 205 5.12 -10.72 -2.62
CA ILE A 205 3.96 -11.09 -3.45
C ILE A 205 4.45 -11.21 -4.90
N GLU A 206 4.34 -12.40 -5.47
CA GLU A 206 4.78 -12.69 -6.85
C GLU A 206 3.58 -12.74 -7.80
N GLY A 207 2.46 -13.29 -7.35
CA GLY A 207 1.23 -13.44 -8.11
C GLY A 207 0.59 -12.12 -8.52
N LYS A 208 -0.25 -12.18 -9.55
CA LYS A 208 -1.09 -11.07 -10.00
C LYS A 208 -2.24 -10.79 -9.01
N GLU A 209 -2.69 -11.85 -8.34
CA GLU A 209 -3.63 -11.83 -7.21
C GLU A 209 -3.11 -12.81 -6.16
N GLU A 210 -3.06 -12.37 -4.90
CA GLU A 210 -2.79 -13.24 -3.76
C GLU A 210 -3.75 -12.91 -2.62
N GLU A 211 -4.27 -13.94 -1.96
CA GLU A 211 -5.07 -13.79 -0.75
C GLU A 211 -4.16 -13.92 0.46
N LEU A 212 -4.18 -12.93 1.34
CA LEU A 212 -3.31 -12.88 2.50
C LEU A 212 -3.67 -14.04 3.45
N GLU A 213 -2.67 -14.85 3.77
CA GLU A 213 -2.77 -15.93 4.73
C GLU A 213 -2.07 -15.54 6.04
N ILE A 214 -2.75 -15.79 7.16
CA ILE A 214 -2.18 -15.63 8.50
C ILE A 214 -2.26 -17.00 9.17
N ARG A 215 -1.12 -17.54 9.59
CA ARG A 215 -1.01 -18.88 10.21
C ARG A 215 -1.58 -20.01 9.34
N GLY A 216 -1.49 -19.87 8.01
CA GLY A 216 -1.99 -20.85 7.04
C GLY A 216 -3.50 -20.78 6.78
N GLU A 217 -4.18 -19.76 7.28
CA GLU A 217 -5.60 -19.52 7.05
C GLU A 217 -5.82 -18.23 6.27
N LYS A 218 -6.76 -18.27 5.32
CA LYS A 218 -7.12 -17.14 4.46
C LYS A 218 -7.90 -16.08 5.22
N THR A 219 -7.42 -14.85 5.17
CA THR A 219 -8.02 -13.71 5.89
C THR A 219 -9.23 -13.09 5.19
N GLY A 220 -9.44 -13.39 3.89
CA GLY A 220 -10.38 -12.68 3.03
C GLY A 220 -9.85 -11.32 2.53
N VAL A 221 -8.62 -10.95 2.86
CA VAL A 221 -7.93 -9.74 2.38
C VAL A 221 -7.08 -10.11 1.15
N LYS A 222 -7.36 -9.51 0.00
CA LYS A 222 -6.72 -9.84 -1.29
C LYS A 222 -5.87 -8.72 -1.83
N MET A 223 -4.63 -9.04 -2.21
CA MET A 223 -3.70 -8.13 -2.86
C MET A 223 -3.78 -8.33 -4.37
N LEU A 224 -4.11 -7.25 -5.07
CA LEU A 224 -4.25 -7.24 -6.52
C LEU A 224 -3.13 -6.40 -7.12
N LYS A 225 -2.27 -7.00 -7.94
CA LYS A 225 -1.14 -6.33 -8.59
C LYS A 225 -1.58 -5.71 -9.90
N LEU A 226 -1.98 -4.45 -9.83
CA LEU A 226 -2.41 -3.66 -10.99
C LEU A 226 -1.22 -3.17 -11.81
N GLY A 227 -0.09 -2.93 -11.15
CA GLY A 227 1.07 -2.30 -11.77
C GLY A 227 0.80 -0.84 -12.12
N GLY A 228 1.38 -0.38 -13.24
CA GLY A 228 1.23 0.99 -13.72
C GLY A 228 2.21 1.95 -13.04
N HIS A 229 1.79 2.59 -11.93
CA HIS A 229 2.62 3.57 -11.21
C HIS A 229 4.01 3.01 -10.88
N PHE A 230 4.07 1.87 -10.20
CA PHE A 230 5.21 0.96 -10.20
C PHE A 230 4.81 -0.38 -10.81
N PRO A 231 5.75 -1.16 -11.37
CA PRO A 231 5.43 -2.47 -11.93
C PRO A 231 4.72 -3.40 -10.94
N GLY A 232 5.09 -3.31 -9.65
CA GLY A 232 4.50 -4.09 -8.59
C GLY A 232 3.34 -3.43 -7.84
N SER A 233 2.86 -2.25 -8.24
CA SER A 233 1.84 -1.51 -7.48
C SER A 233 0.58 -2.34 -7.20
N LEU A 234 0.21 -2.40 -5.92
CA LEU A 234 -0.91 -3.17 -5.41
C LEU A 234 -2.12 -2.26 -5.11
N VAL A 235 -3.31 -2.87 -5.14
CA VAL A 235 -4.50 -2.43 -4.40
C VAL A 235 -4.97 -3.56 -3.48
N CYS A 236 -5.66 -3.22 -2.40
CA CYS A 236 -6.14 -4.20 -1.42
C CYS A 236 -7.68 -4.29 -1.48
N LEU A 237 -8.21 -5.49 -1.69
CA LEU A 237 -9.64 -5.76 -1.60
C LEU A 237 -9.96 -6.48 -0.29
N ALA A 238 -10.78 -5.87 0.55
CA ALA A 238 -11.25 -6.45 1.80
C ALA A 238 -12.69 -6.04 2.07
N HIS A 239 -13.57 -6.99 2.40
CA HIS A 239 -14.99 -6.73 2.70
C HIS A 239 -15.70 -5.85 1.64
N GLU A 240 -15.50 -6.15 0.36
CA GLU A 240 -16.04 -5.38 -0.80
C GLU A 240 -15.52 -3.93 -0.91
N ARG A 241 -14.51 -3.56 -0.12
CA ARG A 241 -13.84 -2.26 -0.17
C ARG A 241 -12.51 -2.39 -0.88
N LEU A 242 -12.27 -1.57 -1.90
CA LEU A 242 -11.00 -1.50 -2.61
C LEU A 242 -10.14 -0.35 -2.06
N LEU A 243 -9.10 -0.67 -1.30
CA LEU A 243 -8.12 0.30 -0.82
C LEU A 243 -7.11 0.57 -1.94
N VAL A 244 -6.99 1.84 -2.33
CA VAL A 244 -6.24 2.27 -3.51
C VAL A 244 -5.18 3.30 -3.13
N ALA A 245 -4.10 3.32 -3.90
CA ALA A 245 -3.01 4.27 -3.76
C ALA A 245 -2.68 4.88 -5.13
N ASP A 246 -1.41 5.15 -5.40
CA ASP A 246 -1.00 5.93 -6.56
C ASP A 246 -1.36 5.28 -7.93
N THR A 247 -1.53 3.96 -8.01
CA THR A 247 -1.93 3.28 -9.26
C THR A 247 -3.36 3.67 -9.70
N LEU A 248 -4.27 3.93 -8.74
CA LEU A 248 -5.68 4.27 -8.99
C LEU A 248 -6.06 5.45 -8.10
N VAL A 249 -5.98 6.66 -8.65
CA VAL A 249 -6.07 7.91 -7.87
C VAL A 249 -7.47 8.49 -7.94
N THR A 250 -8.11 8.69 -6.79
CA THR A 250 -9.38 9.43 -6.69
C THR A 250 -9.19 10.89 -7.11
N THR A 251 -9.95 11.33 -8.12
CA THR A 251 -9.93 12.72 -8.59
C THR A 251 -10.89 13.61 -7.80
N PRO A 252 -10.72 14.94 -7.80
CA PRO A 252 -11.68 15.86 -7.17
C PRO A 252 -13.12 15.69 -7.69
N SER A 253 -13.27 15.42 -9.00
CA SER A 253 -14.58 15.16 -9.61
C SER A 253 -15.26 13.90 -9.07
N ALA A 254 -14.52 12.97 -8.47
CA ALA A 254 -15.12 11.80 -7.82
C ALA A 254 -15.90 12.18 -6.55
N LEU A 255 -15.42 13.21 -5.85
CA LEU A 255 -15.86 13.65 -4.51
C LEU A 255 -16.94 14.73 -4.55
N GLY A 256 -17.08 15.45 -5.67
CA GLY A 256 -18.17 16.40 -5.85
C GLY A 256 -19.52 15.72 -5.67
N ASP A 257 -20.42 16.33 -4.92
CA ASP A 257 -21.72 15.74 -4.58
C ASP A 257 -22.86 16.44 -5.31
N TRP A 258 -23.26 15.88 -6.45
CA TRP A 258 -24.36 16.41 -7.27
C TRP A 258 -25.74 16.16 -6.66
N SER A 259 -25.86 15.38 -5.58
CA SER A 259 -27.12 15.27 -4.85
C SER A 259 -27.43 16.53 -4.03
N LYS A 260 -26.43 17.39 -3.82
CA LYS A 260 -26.53 18.64 -3.05
C LYS A 260 -26.58 19.85 -3.97
N GLY A 261 -27.10 20.95 -3.42
CA GLY A 261 -27.13 22.26 -4.10
C GLY A 261 -28.30 22.44 -5.08
N PRO A 262 -28.31 23.57 -5.83
CA PRO A 262 -29.36 23.86 -6.79
C PRO A 262 -29.42 22.82 -7.90
N GLY A 263 -30.60 22.21 -8.10
CA GLY A 263 -30.78 21.14 -9.09
C GLY A 263 -30.21 19.78 -8.66
N GLY A 264 -29.81 19.65 -7.39
CA GLY A 264 -29.32 18.38 -6.86
C GLY A 264 -30.41 17.35 -6.65
N GLY A 265 -30.04 16.07 -6.78
CA GLY A 265 -30.96 14.96 -6.63
C GLY A 265 -30.28 13.61 -6.79
N LYS A 266 -31.09 12.55 -6.90
CA LYS A 266 -30.59 11.24 -7.29
C LYS A 266 -30.27 11.26 -8.78
N ASN A 267 -29.13 10.66 -9.15
CA ASN A 267 -28.67 10.55 -10.54
C ASN A 267 -28.53 11.90 -11.29
N THR A 268 -28.03 12.91 -10.60
CA THR A 268 -27.77 14.24 -11.16
C THR A 268 -26.30 14.48 -11.48
N ARG A 269 -25.42 13.50 -11.19
CA ARG A 269 -24.02 13.52 -11.63
C ARG A 269 -23.97 13.45 -13.17
N PRO A 270 -23.36 14.42 -13.87
CA PRO A 270 -23.30 14.41 -15.33
C PRO A 270 -22.52 13.21 -15.90
N ASP A 271 -22.95 12.73 -17.05
CA ASP A 271 -22.21 11.74 -17.82
C ASP A 271 -20.84 12.26 -18.27
N GLY A 272 -19.89 11.33 -18.40
CA GLY A 272 -18.50 11.65 -18.77
C GLY A 272 -17.68 12.32 -17.67
N MET A 273 -18.23 12.44 -16.44
CA MET A 273 -17.47 12.94 -15.29
C MET A 273 -16.50 11.89 -14.76
N ASN A 274 -15.21 12.19 -14.92
CA ASN A 274 -14.14 11.36 -14.41
C ASN A 274 -14.24 11.15 -12.89
N SER A 275 -13.86 9.97 -12.41
CA SER A 275 -13.71 9.66 -10.98
C SER A 275 -12.28 9.31 -10.62
N TYR A 276 -11.53 8.67 -11.51
CA TYR A 276 -10.18 8.20 -11.20
C TYR A 276 -9.15 8.60 -12.27
N ALA A 277 -7.91 8.80 -11.85
CA ALA A 277 -6.78 9.03 -12.74
C ALA A 277 -5.78 7.88 -12.60
N PHE A 278 -5.13 7.53 -13.71
CA PHE A 278 -4.23 6.39 -13.81
C PHE A 278 -2.86 6.91 -14.25
N MET A 279 -1.96 7.09 -13.29
CA MET A 279 -0.75 7.91 -13.48
C MET A 279 0.50 7.07 -13.30
N TRP A 280 1.46 7.24 -14.22
CA TRP A 280 2.82 6.74 -14.01
C TRP A 280 3.57 7.61 -13.01
N SER A 281 3.34 8.92 -13.04
CA SER A 281 3.80 9.85 -12.00
C SER A 281 2.71 10.86 -11.70
N ILE A 282 2.14 10.77 -10.50
CA ILE A 282 1.15 11.72 -10.00
C ILE A 282 1.74 13.12 -9.82
N PRO A 283 2.84 13.32 -9.07
CA PRO A 283 3.33 14.67 -8.80
C PRO A 283 3.80 15.40 -10.07
N ASN A 284 4.25 14.65 -11.09
CA ASN A 284 4.68 15.21 -12.37
C ASN A 284 3.60 15.17 -13.46
N MET A 285 2.39 14.70 -13.13
CA MET A 285 1.23 14.63 -14.02
C MET A 285 1.48 13.82 -15.31
N ILE A 286 2.21 12.71 -15.20
CA ILE A 286 2.51 11.80 -16.32
C ILE A 286 1.50 10.64 -16.31
N PRO A 287 0.63 10.51 -17.34
CA PRO A 287 -0.37 9.45 -17.39
C PRO A 287 0.25 8.10 -17.77
N LEU A 288 -0.45 7.02 -17.41
CA LEU A 288 -0.17 5.68 -17.95
C LEU A 288 -0.62 5.56 -19.41
N SER A 289 0.00 4.66 -20.16
CA SER A 289 -0.40 4.32 -21.53
C SER A 289 -1.75 3.59 -21.59
N ALA A 290 -2.34 3.50 -22.79
CA ALA A 290 -3.60 2.78 -22.97
C ALA A 290 -3.49 1.28 -22.66
N ASP A 291 -2.37 0.65 -23.01
CA ASP A 291 -2.11 -0.77 -22.72
C ASP A 291 -1.95 -1.03 -21.23
N GLU A 292 -1.26 -0.14 -20.50
CA GLU A 292 -1.13 -0.26 -19.04
C GLU A 292 -2.49 -0.12 -18.35
N VAL A 293 -3.30 0.87 -18.75
CA VAL A 293 -4.67 1.04 -18.23
C VAL A 293 -5.54 -0.19 -18.51
N ALA A 294 -5.44 -0.76 -19.72
CA ALA A 294 -6.14 -2.00 -20.05
C ALA A 294 -5.64 -3.19 -19.19
N GLY A 295 -4.33 -3.31 -18.98
CA GLY A 295 -3.75 -4.33 -18.11
C GLY A 295 -4.23 -4.26 -16.66
N MET A 296 -4.41 -3.04 -16.13
CA MET A 296 -5.01 -2.82 -14.81
C MET A 296 -6.46 -3.31 -14.76
N TRP A 297 -7.24 -3.04 -15.81
CA TRP A 297 -8.62 -3.51 -15.91
C TRP A 297 -8.71 -5.03 -15.90
N GLU A 298 -7.83 -5.73 -16.62
CA GLU A 298 -7.80 -7.20 -16.62
C GLU A 298 -7.57 -7.81 -15.22
N VAL A 299 -6.99 -7.05 -14.28
CA VAL A 299 -6.86 -7.48 -12.88
C VAL A 299 -8.14 -7.20 -12.10
N LEU A 300 -8.75 -6.02 -12.31
CA LEU A 300 -9.91 -5.56 -11.57
C LEU A 300 -11.23 -6.18 -12.04
N LYS A 301 -11.32 -6.54 -13.33
CA LYS A 301 -12.50 -7.07 -14.01
C LYS A 301 -13.18 -8.21 -13.26
N PRO A 302 -12.49 -9.25 -12.74
CA PRO A 302 -13.14 -10.36 -12.03
C PRO A 302 -13.60 -10.04 -10.61
N HIS A 303 -13.28 -8.85 -10.06
CA HIS A 303 -13.59 -8.51 -8.67
C HIS A 303 -14.77 -7.57 -8.54
N SER A 304 -15.56 -7.78 -7.48
CA SER A 304 -16.63 -6.89 -7.07
C SER A 304 -16.20 -6.06 -5.87
N PHE A 305 -16.53 -4.78 -5.90
CA PHE A 305 -16.30 -3.83 -4.82
C PHE A 305 -17.35 -2.71 -4.91
N SER A 306 -17.82 -2.26 -3.75
CA SER A 306 -18.85 -1.22 -3.61
C SER A 306 -18.29 0.12 -3.15
N SER A 307 -16.99 0.17 -2.84
CA SER A 307 -16.28 1.41 -2.52
C SER A 307 -14.81 1.36 -2.90
N THR A 308 -14.23 2.56 -3.10
CA THR A 308 -12.79 2.76 -3.12
C THR A 308 -12.36 3.73 -2.03
N HIS A 309 -11.16 3.51 -1.50
CA HIS A 309 -10.62 4.29 -0.39
C HIS A 309 -9.17 4.68 -0.70
N GLY A 310 -8.93 5.95 -1.01
CA GLY A 310 -7.62 6.41 -1.48
C GLY A 310 -6.57 6.59 -0.37
N ALA A 311 -5.35 6.96 -0.78
CA ALA A 311 -4.20 7.13 0.12
C ALA A 311 -4.30 8.32 1.09
N PHE A 312 -5.32 9.18 0.96
CA PHE A 312 -5.51 10.36 1.82
C PHE A 312 -6.92 10.35 2.45
N VAL A 313 -7.03 10.82 3.68
CA VAL A 313 -8.33 10.97 4.36
C VAL A 313 -9.24 11.86 3.50
N GLY A 314 -10.49 11.42 3.28
CA GLY A 314 -11.47 12.16 2.48
C GLY A 314 -11.42 11.87 0.98
N THR A 315 -10.64 10.89 0.53
CA THR A 315 -10.60 10.43 -0.87
C THR A 315 -11.40 9.14 -1.11
N ASP A 316 -12.46 8.97 -0.32
CA ASP A 316 -13.34 7.80 -0.29
C ASP A 316 -14.52 7.97 -1.26
N VAL A 317 -14.84 6.92 -2.02
CA VAL A 317 -15.97 6.91 -2.96
C VAL A 317 -16.76 5.61 -2.76
N VAL A 318 -18.08 5.73 -2.62
CA VAL A 318 -18.99 4.60 -2.32
C VAL A 318 -20.10 4.55 -3.38
N ASP A 319 -20.63 3.36 -3.63
CA ASP A 319 -21.79 3.15 -4.50
C ASP A 319 -22.95 4.08 -4.14
N GLY A 320 -23.61 4.61 -5.16
CA GLY A 320 -24.75 5.51 -4.99
C GLY A 320 -24.41 6.87 -4.36
N SER A 321 -23.14 7.15 -4.06
CA SER A 321 -22.74 8.44 -3.49
C SER A 321 -22.73 9.55 -4.55
N ASN A 322 -22.68 10.79 -4.07
CA ASN A 322 -22.30 11.93 -4.89
C ASN A 322 -23.26 12.23 -6.07
N GLY A 323 -24.52 11.82 -5.94
CA GLY A 323 -25.55 12.00 -6.97
C GLY A 323 -25.40 11.10 -8.19
N SER A 324 -24.63 10.01 -8.11
CA SER A 324 -24.48 9.03 -9.21
C SER A 324 -25.33 7.79 -8.96
N GLU A 325 -26.01 7.26 -9.99
CA GLU A 325 -26.58 5.90 -9.93
C GLU A 325 -25.58 4.80 -10.28
N LYS A 326 -24.47 5.17 -10.93
CA LYS A 326 -23.42 4.25 -11.37
C LYS A 326 -22.59 3.81 -10.17
N GLY A 327 -22.40 2.50 -10.04
CA GLY A 327 -21.52 1.91 -9.05
C GLY A 327 -20.06 2.32 -9.25
N VAL A 328 -19.25 2.16 -8.21
CA VAL A 328 -17.85 2.56 -8.18
C VAL A 328 -17.03 1.79 -9.23
N LYS A 329 -17.29 0.49 -9.42
CA LYS A 329 -16.65 -0.31 -10.48
C LYS A 329 -16.92 0.25 -11.88
N GLN A 330 -18.16 0.65 -12.17
CA GLN A 330 -18.50 1.30 -13.44
C GLN A 330 -17.77 2.63 -13.60
N ARG A 331 -17.70 3.42 -12.53
CA ARG A 331 -16.98 4.69 -12.53
C ARG A 331 -15.47 4.52 -12.74
N VAL A 332 -14.86 3.42 -12.26
CA VAL A 332 -13.47 3.05 -12.57
C VAL A 332 -13.32 2.80 -14.06
N LEU A 333 -14.12 1.90 -14.65
CA LEU A 333 -14.07 1.57 -16.07
C LEU A 333 -14.28 2.81 -16.96
N GLU A 334 -15.31 3.61 -16.67
CA GLU A 334 -15.58 4.85 -17.42
C GLU A 334 -14.40 5.83 -17.33
N SER A 335 -13.78 5.97 -16.15
CA SER A 335 -12.60 6.83 -15.97
C SER A 335 -11.41 6.35 -16.80
N MET A 336 -11.16 5.04 -16.83
CA MET A 336 -10.11 4.43 -17.65
C MET A 336 -10.35 4.75 -19.13
N GLN A 337 -11.58 4.55 -19.60
CA GLN A 337 -11.94 4.82 -21.00
C GLN A 337 -11.88 6.31 -21.33
N ILE A 338 -12.26 7.20 -20.41
CA ILE A 338 -12.10 8.65 -20.56
C ILE A 338 -10.62 8.96 -20.78
N GLN A 339 -9.73 8.48 -19.92
CA GLN A 339 -8.29 8.73 -20.06
C GLN A 339 -7.75 8.21 -21.39
N VAL A 340 -8.04 6.95 -21.75
CA VAL A 340 -7.60 6.32 -23.02
C VAL A 340 -8.03 7.15 -24.24
N ARG A 341 -9.30 7.60 -24.30
CA ARG A 341 -9.78 8.47 -25.38
C ARG A 341 -9.04 9.81 -25.40
N ARG A 342 -8.83 10.44 -24.24
CA ARG A 342 -8.19 11.76 -24.14
C ARG A 342 -6.69 11.75 -24.41
N MET A 343 -6.05 10.59 -24.29
CA MET A 343 -4.68 10.38 -24.77
C MET A 343 -4.58 10.16 -26.29
N GLY A 344 -5.71 10.11 -27.02
CA GLY A 344 -5.75 9.99 -28.48
C GLY A 344 -6.02 8.58 -29.01
N TRP A 345 -6.20 7.58 -28.13
CA TRP A 345 -6.37 6.17 -28.49
C TRP A 345 -7.83 5.80 -28.78
N ASN A 346 -8.49 6.54 -29.69
CA ASN A 346 -9.93 6.44 -29.93
C ASN A 346 -10.42 5.09 -30.49
N ASN A 347 -9.51 4.25 -31.01
CA ASN A 347 -9.82 2.95 -31.60
C ASN A 347 -9.23 1.77 -30.79
N HIS A 348 -8.75 2.03 -29.56
CA HIS A 348 -8.17 0.99 -28.73
C HIS A 348 -9.20 -0.08 -28.35
N VAL A 349 -8.83 -1.36 -28.37
CA VAL A 349 -9.76 -2.48 -28.12
C VAL A 349 -10.44 -2.40 -26.75
N PHE A 350 -9.69 -1.96 -25.73
CA PHE A 350 -10.19 -1.69 -24.37
C PHE A 350 -11.44 -0.81 -24.32
N LEU A 351 -11.63 0.11 -25.28
CA LEU A 351 -12.80 0.99 -25.28
C LEU A 351 -14.13 0.26 -25.55
N LYS A 352 -14.09 -1.04 -25.87
CA LYS A 352 -15.26 -1.92 -26.02
C LYS A 352 -15.68 -2.60 -24.71
N GLU A 353 -14.82 -2.59 -23.69
CA GLU A 353 -15.13 -3.18 -22.39
C GLU A 353 -16.40 -2.56 -21.79
N ASN A 354 -17.25 -3.42 -21.22
CA ASN A 354 -18.46 -3.06 -20.53
C ASN A 354 -18.68 -4.02 -19.34
N LEU A 355 -19.57 -3.66 -18.41
CA LEU A 355 -19.85 -4.51 -17.26
C LEU A 355 -20.90 -5.59 -17.54
N ASP A 356 -21.70 -5.41 -18.59
CA ASP A 356 -22.88 -6.24 -18.89
C ASP A 356 -22.50 -7.65 -19.38
N GLU A 357 -21.34 -7.80 -20.04
CA GLU A 357 -20.80 -9.09 -20.49
C GLU A 357 -20.40 -10.05 -19.34
N GLN A 358 -20.45 -9.62 -18.07
CA GLN A 358 -20.05 -10.44 -16.91
C GLN A 358 -21.20 -11.23 -16.27
N GLU A 359 -22.46 -10.87 -16.53
CA GLU A 359 -23.62 -11.60 -15.98
C GLU A 359 -23.93 -12.90 -16.75
N GLU A 360 -23.49 -13.02 -18.00
CA GLU A 360 -23.78 -14.19 -18.84
C GLU A 360 -22.84 -15.40 -18.61
N GLU A 361 -21.65 -15.22 -18.02
CA GLU A 361 -20.72 -16.35 -17.74
C GLU A 361 -20.95 -17.04 -16.38
N VAL A 362 -21.89 -16.54 -15.56
CA VAL A 362 -22.20 -17.09 -14.23
C VAL A 362 -23.57 -17.81 -14.18
N LEU A 363 -24.26 -17.94 -15.32
CA LEU A 363 -25.48 -18.75 -15.50
C LEU A 363 -25.16 -20.04 -16.26
#